data_AF-A0A952GVL0-F1
#
_entry.id   AF-A0A952GVL0-F1
#
_cell.length_a   1.000
_cell.length_b   1.000
_cell.length_c   1.000
_cell.angle_alpha   90.00
_cell.angle_beta   90.00
_cell.angle_gamma   90.00
#
_symmetry.space_group_name_H-M   'P 1'
#
loop_
_entity.id
_entity.type
_entity.pdbx_description
1 polymer ?
#
loop_
_entity_poly.entity_id
_entity_poly.type
_entity_poly.pdbx_seq_one_letter_code
_entity_poly.pdbx_strand_id
1 'polypeptide(L)'
;MHKIVVLAALAVLLQAPAAMAKPAAIDDFLGPILASPAEPGIIKSRCDQMLAEADRRLNELELEHGAATIGRTLQRYDDLHKLLTDAGNEFTLYQQVSGDQERRDAGSDCVVRLTSEATKLSLSRRVYDRLKAIDGRRADPATRLYLTRTLQAFERAGVDQPLAKRAEIQALQEKIARASADFESNIAKGRKTVMADPAELAGLPPDFLRAHPPAPDGKITISTDYTDYIPVMAYAASSPLRRRLYLAFQTRAYPENDARLREILDWRQQLAMKLGRPNYAALALEDKMLDTPDKVERLIHDMAEAARPAAERDYARKLALLRTINPAASQIEPWDNSWLSQQVQKRDYAYDRQEARRYFAYDIVRNGILRLTEGLFGVEIRPWQTPVWDRSVEAYEMFDNGRLIGRFYFDSHPRPGKYSHANAISLRDGVAGRVVPLAALVMNLPAGGHATGLMEHDDVVTFLHEFGHLLHTIFGGQQRWQGQAAQGLRGRRQRQPDSARAGRENEQGALLRPRHGRHAPARPLQCLAALPPRLGPGRPRRRLPRLPGAIRPHPPIARGRKPGQLRPPHRLLRVLLHLPLVEGDR
;
A
#
# COMPACT_ATOMS: atom_id res chain seq x y z
N MET A 1 -34.12 81.41 33.55
CA MET A 1 -33.22 80.44 34.23
C MET A 1 -32.81 79.37 33.21
N HIS A 2 -31.49 79.18 33.04
CA HIS A 2 -30.75 77.99 32.56
C HIS A 2 -31.22 77.27 31.27
N LYS A 3 -30.58 77.51 30.10
CA LYS A 3 -29.41 76.79 29.52
C LYS A 3 -29.59 75.26 29.37
N ILE A 4 -29.47 74.74 28.14
CA ILE A 4 -28.40 73.83 27.67
C ILE A 4 -28.63 73.44 26.19
N VAL A 5 -27.56 73.58 25.40
CA VAL A 5 -27.34 73.10 24.03
C VAL A 5 -26.62 71.76 24.12
N VAL A 6 -27.00 70.73 23.35
CA VAL A 6 -26.11 69.60 23.00
C VAL A 6 -26.35 69.16 21.56
N LEU A 7 -25.23 69.13 20.82
CA LEU A 7 -25.03 68.74 19.42
C LEU A 7 -25.18 67.23 19.18
N ALA A 8 -25.57 66.90 17.95
CA ALA A 8 -25.52 65.57 17.35
C ALA A 8 -24.07 65.11 17.07
N ALA A 9 -23.78 63.83 17.33
CA ALA A 9 -22.60 63.13 16.83
C ALA A 9 -23.02 61.75 16.29
N LEU A 10 -23.04 61.62 14.96
CA LEU A 10 -23.19 60.36 14.25
C LEU A 10 -21.76 59.90 13.88
N ALA A 11 -21.21 58.95 14.64
CA ALA A 11 -19.92 58.34 14.32
C ALA A 11 -20.10 57.21 13.31
N VAL A 12 -19.76 57.47 12.04
CA VAL A 12 -19.61 56.44 11.02
C VAL A 12 -18.21 55.85 11.17
N LEU A 13 -18.10 54.64 11.74
CA LEU A 13 -16.89 53.83 11.64
C LEU A 13 -16.77 53.30 10.21
N LEU A 14 -15.94 53.93 9.38
CA LEU A 14 -15.37 53.27 8.20
C LEU A 14 -14.38 52.20 8.68
N GLN A 15 -14.82 50.94 8.71
CA GLN A 15 -13.88 49.82 8.69
C GLN A 15 -13.30 49.75 7.27
N ALA A 16 -12.02 50.12 7.14
CA ALA A 16 -11.25 49.79 5.95
C ALA A 16 -11.23 48.25 5.79
N PRO A 17 -11.42 47.71 4.57
CA PRO A 17 -11.22 46.27 4.37
C PRO A 17 -9.76 45.95 4.69
N ALA A 18 -9.56 45.07 5.66
CA ALA A 18 -8.26 44.46 5.88
C ALA A 18 -7.79 43.91 4.54
N ALA A 19 -6.63 44.38 4.07
CA ALA A 19 -6.01 43.88 2.85
C ALA A 19 -5.91 42.35 3.00
N MET A 20 -6.74 41.62 2.26
CA MET A 20 -6.67 40.17 2.23
C MET A 20 -5.25 39.80 1.81
N ALA A 21 -4.52 39.19 2.73
CA ALA A 21 -3.22 38.63 2.44
C ALA A 21 -3.34 37.79 1.17
N LYS A 22 -2.36 37.95 0.26
CA LYS A 22 -2.18 37.09 -0.92
C LYS A 22 -2.50 35.64 -0.52
N PRO A 23 -3.31 34.87 -1.28
CA PRO A 23 -3.54 33.49 -0.91
C PRO A 23 -2.19 32.79 -0.84
N ALA A 24 -1.87 32.23 0.32
CA ALA A 24 -0.72 31.35 0.46
C ALA A 24 -0.83 30.26 -0.62
N ALA A 25 0.29 29.88 -1.22
CA ALA A 25 0.28 28.73 -2.12
C ALA A 25 -0.34 27.55 -1.35
N ILE A 26 -1.18 26.73 -1.98
CA ILE A 26 -1.90 25.68 -1.25
C ILE A 26 -0.96 24.74 -0.49
N ASP A 27 0.28 24.60 -0.98
CA ASP A 27 1.32 23.79 -0.35
C ASP A 27 1.80 24.40 0.98
N ASP A 28 1.92 25.73 1.04
CA ASP A 28 2.27 26.45 2.28
C ASP A 28 1.15 26.32 3.31
N PHE A 29 -0.11 26.37 2.85
CA PHE A 29 -1.27 26.19 3.72
C PHE A 29 -1.39 24.77 4.28
N LEU A 30 -1.24 23.75 3.43
CA LEU A 30 -1.25 22.35 3.86
C LEU A 30 -0.15 22.07 4.89
N GLY A 31 1.03 22.65 4.66
CA GLY A 31 2.18 22.52 5.53
C GLY A 31 2.61 21.06 5.75
N PRO A 32 3.50 20.82 6.71
CA PRO A 32 3.83 19.47 7.15
C PRO A 32 2.59 18.79 7.76
N ILE A 33 2.53 17.47 7.67
CA ILE A 33 1.57 16.70 8.45
C ILE A 33 1.85 16.90 9.94
N LEU A 34 0.81 16.82 10.78
CA LEU A 34 1.02 16.72 12.23
C LEU A 34 1.41 15.29 12.56
N ALA A 35 2.68 14.95 12.36
CA ALA A 35 3.16 13.60 12.61
C ALA A 35 3.04 13.17 14.08
N SER A 36 2.92 14.10 15.03
CA SER A 36 2.71 13.80 16.45
C SER A 36 1.66 14.76 17.05
N PRO A 37 0.37 14.66 16.68
CA PRO A 37 -0.62 15.60 17.19
C PRO A 37 -0.82 15.34 18.68
N ALA A 38 -0.56 16.36 19.50
CA ALA A 38 -0.49 16.20 20.95
C ALA A 38 -1.86 15.90 21.59
N GLU A 39 -2.98 16.33 20.99
CA GLU A 39 -4.32 16.18 21.55
C GLU A 39 -5.40 16.03 20.46
N PRO A 40 -6.53 15.33 20.72
CA PRO A 40 -7.65 15.23 19.78
C PRO A 40 -8.18 16.59 19.30
N GLY A 41 -8.17 17.61 20.17
CA GLY A 41 -8.58 18.97 19.83
C GLY A 41 -7.76 19.61 18.72
N ILE A 42 -6.47 19.27 18.60
CA ILE A 42 -5.58 19.77 17.54
C ILE A 42 -5.97 19.16 16.20
N ILE A 43 -6.30 17.85 16.17
CA ILE A 43 -6.78 17.16 14.97
C ILE A 43 -8.09 17.81 14.50
N LYS A 44 -9.04 18.04 15.42
CA LYS A 44 -10.32 18.70 15.11
C LYS A 44 -10.11 20.11 14.56
N SER A 45 -9.28 20.93 15.21
CA SER A 45 -8.98 22.29 14.75
C SER A 45 -8.32 22.31 13.37
N ARG A 46 -7.38 21.38 13.11
CA ARG A 46 -6.77 21.23 11.78
C ARG A 46 -7.81 20.83 10.73
N CYS A 47 -8.76 19.97 11.07
CA CYS A 47 -9.85 19.60 10.18
C CYS A 47 -10.69 20.83 9.80
N ASP A 48 -11.08 21.62 10.80
CA ASP A 48 -11.90 22.82 10.61
C ASP A 48 -11.18 23.85 9.72
N GLN A 49 -9.86 24.02 9.88
CA GLN A 49 -9.05 24.88 9.01
C GLN A 49 -9.07 24.39 7.55
N MET A 50 -8.85 23.09 7.32
CA MET A 50 -8.83 22.50 5.97
C MET A 50 -10.21 22.63 5.30
N LEU A 51 -11.29 22.42 6.04
CA LEU A 51 -12.66 22.56 5.55
C LEU A 51 -13.00 24.02 5.23
N ALA A 52 -12.62 24.97 6.10
CA ALA A 52 -12.83 26.39 5.85
C ALA A 52 -12.10 26.88 4.60
N GLU A 53 -10.86 26.42 4.38
CA GLU A 53 -10.11 26.75 3.17
C GLU A 53 -10.70 26.09 1.93
N ALA A 54 -11.19 24.85 2.03
CA ALA A 54 -11.86 24.16 0.94
C ALA A 54 -13.15 24.88 0.52
N ASP A 55 -13.98 25.27 1.48
CA ASP A 55 -15.20 26.04 1.24
C ASP A 55 -14.89 27.41 0.60
N ARG A 56 -13.90 28.13 1.14
CA ARG A 56 -13.45 29.41 0.57
C ARG A 56 -13.02 29.26 -0.89
N ARG A 57 -12.21 28.25 -1.22
CA ARG A 57 -11.72 28.00 -2.58
C ARG A 57 -12.82 27.51 -3.52
N LEU A 58 -13.76 26.71 -3.04
CA LEU A 58 -14.94 26.31 -3.80
C LEU A 58 -15.75 27.54 -4.18
N ASN A 59 -16.04 28.41 -3.20
CA ASN A 59 -16.76 29.67 -3.44
C ASN A 59 -16.04 30.57 -4.45
N GLU A 60 -14.71 30.69 -4.37
CA GLU A 60 -13.91 31.45 -5.36
C GLU A 60 -13.99 30.89 -6.78
N LEU A 61 -14.04 29.56 -6.92
CA LEU A 61 -14.23 28.90 -8.22
C LEU A 61 -15.65 29.10 -8.75
N GLU A 62 -16.67 29.01 -7.88
CA GLU A 62 -18.08 29.19 -8.25
C GLU A 62 -18.43 30.63 -8.62
N LEU A 63 -17.73 31.60 -8.03
CA LEU A 63 -17.88 33.03 -8.30
C LEU A 63 -16.87 33.54 -9.34
N GLU A 64 -16.14 32.65 -10.01
CA GLU A 64 -15.14 33.05 -10.98
C GLU A 64 -15.77 33.69 -12.24
N HIS A 65 -15.39 34.93 -12.53
CA HIS A 65 -15.79 35.65 -13.73
C HIS A 65 -14.64 35.83 -14.75
N GLY A 66 -15.00 36.06 -16.02
CA GLY A 66 -14.06 36.24 -17.14
C GLY A 66 -13.72 34.95 -17.89
N ALA A 67 -12.75 34.98 -18.79
CA ALA A 67 -12.38 33.79 -19.59
C ALA A 67 -11.86 32.64 -18.70
N ALA A 68 -12.41 31.44 -18.87
CA ALA A 68 -11.91 30.24 -18.22
C ALA A 68 -10.63 29.77 -18.93
N THR A 69 -9.57 29.52 -18.18
CA THR A 69 -8.27 29.14 -18.75
C THR A 69 -7.57 28.07 -17.92
N ILE A 70 -6.59 27.40 -18.54
CA ILE A 70 -5.76 26.38 -17.87
C ILE A 70 -5.01 26.99 -16.67
N GLY A 71 -4.33 28.13 -16.87
CA GLY A 71 -3.49 28.74 -15.82
C GLY A 71 -4.27 29.38 -14.68
N ARG A 72 -5.59 29.50 -14.79
CA ARG A 72 -6.45 30.13 -13.78
C ARG A 72 -7.49 29.14 -13.25
N THR A 73 -8.48 28.77 -14.07
CA THR A 73 -9.62 27.94 -13.66
C THR A 73 -9.18 26.50 -13.36
N LEU A 74 -8.45 25.85 -14.28
CA LEU A 74 -7.99 24.47 -14.05
C LEU A 74 -6.96 24.40 -12.92
N GLN A 75 -6.06 25.38 -12.81
CA GLN A 75 -5.10 25.44 -11.70
C GLN A 75 -5.78 25.61 -10.33
N ARG A 76 -6.76 26.50 -10.21
CA ARG A 76 -7.52 26.68 -8.97
C ARG A 76 -8.31 25.43 -8.60
N TYR A 77 -8.90 24.76 -9.60
CA TYR A 77 -9.54 23.46 -9.40
C TYR A 77 -8.55 22.40 -8.89
N ASP A 78 -7.37 22.30 -9.52
CA ASP A 78 -6.32 21.34 -9.10
C ASP A 78 -5.83 21.62 -7.68
N ASP A 79 -5.65 22.90 -7.31
CA ASP A 79 -5.26 23.28 -5.94
C ASP A 79 -6.34 22.90 -4.91
N LEU A 80 -7.63 23.10 -5.21
CA LEU A 80 -8.73 22.67 -4.33
C LEU A 80 -8.83 21.14 -4.26
N HIS A 81 -8.69 20.45 -5.39
CA HIS A 81 -8.70 19.00 -5.43
C HIS A 81 -7.53 18.40 -4.62
N LYS A 82 -6.35 19.01 -4.73
CA LYS A 82 -5.17 18.70 -3.92
C LYS A 82 -5.43 18.87 -2.44
N LEU A 83 -6.00 20.01 -2.01
CA LEU A 83 -6.36 20.24 -0.61
C LEU A 83 -7.22 19.11 -0.06
N LEU A 84 -8.31 18.78 -0.75
CA LEU A 84 -9.24 17.74 -0.33
C LEU A 84 -8.56 16.35 -0.27
N THR A 85 -7.73 16.03 -1.26
CA THR A 85 -7.05 14.74 -1.35
C THR A 85 -5.97 14.58 -0.28
N ASP A 86 -5.04 15.54 -0.18
CA ASP A 86 -3.93 15.49 0.76
C ASP A 86 -4.40 15.58 2.21
N ALA A 87 -5.41 16.43 2.50
CA ALA A 87 -6.03 16.47 3.81
C ALA A 87 -6.72 15.14 4.12
N GLY A 88 -7.51 14.59 3.20
CA GLY A 88 -8.20 13.31 3.40
C GLY A 88 -7.22 12.16 3.70
N ASN A 89 -6.09 12.11 3.01
CA ASN A 89 -5.03 11.13 3.26
C ASN A 89 -4.36 11.31 4.63
N GLU A 90 -4.15 12.57 5.05
CA GLU A 90 -3.60 12.89 6.36
C GLU A 90 -4.54 12.49 7.50
N PHE A 91 -5.85 12.77 7.41
CA PHE A 91 -6.81 12.35 8.44
C PHE A 91 -7.05 10.83 8.43
N THR A 92 -6.92 10.19 7.27
CA THR A 92 -6.90 8.72 7.17
C THR A 92 -5.71 8.14 7.94
N LEU A 93 -4.53 8.76 7.88
CA LEU A 93 -3.39 8.36 8.71
C LEU A 93 -3.77 8.44 10.20
N TYR A 94 -4.32 9.56 10.67
CA TYR A 94 -4.71 9.72 12.08
C TYR A 94 -5.73 8.68 12.53
N GLN A 95 -6.72 8.38 11.70
CA GLN A 95 -7.69 7.31 11.93
C GLN A 95 -7.02 5.94 12.10
N GLN A 96 -5.98 5.66 11.31
CA GLN A 96 -5.34 4.35 11.25
C GLN A 96 -4.23 4.13 12.29
N VAL A 97 -3.52 5.18 12.70
CA VAL A 97 -2.24 5.00 13.44
C VAL A 97 -2.22 5.61 14.84
N SER A 98 -3.18 6.47 15.19
CA SER A 98 -3.20 7.15 16.49
C SER A 98 -3.39 6.15 17.63
N GLY A 99 -2.64 6.33 18.72
CA GLY A 99 -2.61 5.38 19.85
C GLY A 99 -3.91 5.32 20.65
N ASP A 100 -4.58 6.45 20.88
CA ASP A 100 -5.84 6.52 21.60
C ASP A 100 -7.07 6.61 20.67
N GLN A 101 -8.23 6.22 21.21
CA GLN A 101 -9.49 6.14 20.46
C GLN A 101 -10.01 7.51 20.04
N GLU A 102 -9.88 8.54 20.88
CA GLU A 102 -10.42 9.87 20.60
C GLU A 102 -9.73 10.55 19.41
N ARG A 103 -8.41 10.37 19.27
CA ARG A 103 -7.67 10.86 18.10
C ARG A 103 -8.06 10.10 16.83
N ARG A 104 -8.30 8.79 16.92
CA ARG A 104 -8.76 8.00 15.77
C ARG A 104 -10.16 8.42 15.33
N ASP A 105 -11.07 8.65 16.29
CA ASP A 105 -12.42 9.12 16.01
C ASP A 105 -12.39 10.52 15.40
N ALA A 106 -11.55 11.44 15.91
CA ALA A 106 -11.36 12.76 15.30
C ALA A 106 -10.83 12.67 13.84
N GLY A 107 -9.95 11.72 13.55
CA GLY A 107 -9.51 11.42 12.19
C GLY A 107 -10.65 10.93 11.30
N SER A 108 -11.40 9.92 11.78
CA SER A 108 -12.55 9.33 11.08
C SER A 108 -13.64 10.36 10.77
N ASP A 109 -14.01 11.18 11.75
CA ASP A 109 -14.99 12.24 11.58
C ASP A 109 -14.56 13.24 10.51
N CYS A 110 -13.26 13.59 10.48
CA CYS A 110 -12.75 14.51 9.48
C CYS A 110 -12.76 13.91 8.06
N VAL A 111 -12.41 12.62 7.91
CA VAL A 111 -12.50 11.92 6.62
C VAL A 111 -13.92 11.99 6.05
N VAL A 112 -14.94 11.77 6.89
CA VAL A 112 -16.35 11.90 6.50
C VAL A 112 -16.67 13.33 6.04
N ARG A 113 -16.26 14.35 6.81
CA ARG A 113 -16.53 15.76 6.48
C ARG A 113 -15.85 16.20 5.19
N LEU A 114 -14.58 15.86 5.00
CA LEU A 114 -13.83 16.15 3.76
C LEU A 114 -14.43 15.43 2.55
N THR A 115 -14.96 14.21 2.74
CA THR A 115 -15.67 13.48 1.68
C THR A 115 -16.97 14.19 1.28
N SER A 116 -17.70 14.79 2.24
CA SER A 116 -18.86 15.64 1.94
C SER A 116 -18.45 16.88 1.13
N GLU A 117 -17.37 17.58 1.51
CA GLU A 117 -16.87 18.73 0.72
C GLU A 117 -16.42 18.33 -0.69
N ALA A 118 -15.73 17.20 -0.84
CA ALA A 118 -15.36 16.68 -2.15
C ALA A 118 -16.60 16.32 -3.00
N THR A 119 -17.66 15.84 -2.35
CA THR A 119 -18.95 15.57 -2.99
C THR A 119 -19.58 16.87 -3.51
N LYS A 120 -19.62 17.93 -2.69
CA LYS A 120 -20.12 19.26 -3.11
C LYS A 120 -19.36 19.79 -4.32
N LEU A 121 -18.02 19.72 -4.31
CA LEU A 121 -17.20 20.09 -5.45
C LEU A 121 -17.60 19.29 -6.70
N SER A 122 -17.68 17.95 -6.59
CA SER A 122 -18.02 17.07 -7.74
C SER A 122 -19.42 17.31 -8.32
N LEU A 123 -20.33 17.88 -7.52
CA LEU A 123 -21.70 18.21 -7.91
C LEU A 123 -21.88 19.70 -8.24
N SER A 124 -20.83 20.53 -8.17
CA SER A 124 -20.94 21.95 -8.48
C SER A 124 -21.08 22.17 -9.99
N ARG A 125 -22.31 22.51 -10.41
CA ARG A 125 -22.61 22.84 -11.81
C ARG A 125 -21.83 24.06 -12.29
N ARG A 126 -21.63 25.06 -11.43
CA ARG A 126 -20.87 26.26 -11.75
C ARG A 126 -19.42 25.91 -12.08
N VAL A 127 -18.75 25.15 -11.23
CA VAL A 127 -17.37 24.71 -11.47
C VAL A 127 -17.27 23.87 -12.74
N TYR A 128 -18.20 22.93 -12.96
CA TYR A 128 -18.23 22.13 -14.19
C TYR A 128 -18.36 22.99 -15.44
N ASP A 129 -19.30 23.93 -15.49
CA ASP A 129 -19.52 24.80 -16.65
C ASP A 129 -18.28 25.67 -16.93
N ARG A 130 -17.60 26.16 -15.88
CA ARG A 130 -16.33 26.89 -15.99
C ARG A 130 -15.22 26.02 -16.58
N LEU A 131 -15.03 24.80 -16.08
CA LEU A 131 -14.02 23.87 -16.59
C LEU A 131 -14.31 23.48 -18.05
N LYS A 132 -15.59 23.24 -18.39
CA LYS A 132 -16.04 22.89 -19.75
C LYS A 132 -15.79 24.01 -20.76
N ALA A 133 -15.79 25.27 -20.31
CA ALA A 133 -15.53 26.43 -21.16
C ALA A 133 -14.03 26.62 -21.53
N ILE A 134 -13.11 25.86 -20.93
CA ILE A 134 -11.67 25.95 -21.23
C ILE A 134 -11.39 25.38 -22.64
N ASP A 135 -10.77 26.17 -23.52
CA ASP A 135 -10.25 25.67 -24.80
C ASP A 135 -8.97 24.84 -24.58
N GLY A 136 -9.14 23.52 -24.41
CA GLY A 136 -8.05 22.56 -24.23
C GLY A 136 -7.33 22.15 -25.52
N ARG A 137 -7.70 22.66 -26.71
CA ARG A 137 -7.14 22.17 -27.99
C ARG A 137 -5.64 22.39 -28.12
N ARG A 138 -5.15 23.53 -27.61
CA ARG A 138 -3.73 23.90 -27.61
C ARG A 138 -2.96 23.43 -26.37
N ALA A 139 -3.62 22.73 -25.44
CA ALA A 139 -2.97 22.19 -24.26
C ALA A 139 -2.04 21.02 -24.61
N ASP A 140 -1.02 20.80 -23.78
CA ASP A 140 -0.21 19.60 -23.84
C ASP A 140 -1.06 18.34 -23.57
N PRO A 141 -0.61 17.14 -24.01
CA PRO A 141 -1.40 15.92 -23.87
C PRO A 141 -1.80 15.58 -22.42
N ALA A 142 -0.92 15.85 -21.44
CA ALA A 142 -1.20 15.56 -20.05
C ALA A 142 -2.30 16.48 -19.52
N THR A 143 -2.21 17.78 -19.77
CA THR A 143 -3.25 18.75 -19.40
C THR A 143 -4.60 18.45 -20.05
N ARG A 144 -4.61 18.09 -21.34
CA ARG A 144 -5.85 17.70 -22.03
C ARG A 144 -6.47 16.45 -21.41
N LEU A 145 -5.66 15.43 -21.12
CA LEU A 145 -6.12 14.22 -20.45
C LEU A 145 -6.71 14.53 -19.06
N TYR A 146 -6.06 15.41 -18.30
CA TYR A 146 -6.54 15.81 -16.97
C TYR A 146 -7.91 16.46 -17.08
N LEU A 147 -8.04 17.51 -17.90
CA LEU A 147 -9.31 18.21 -18.10
C LEU A 147 -10.44 17.26 -18.55
N THR A 148 -10.16 16.39 -19.53
CA THR A 148 -11.15 15.40 -19.99
C THR A 148 -11.60 14.48 -18.86
N ARG A 149 -10.66 13.94 -18.06
CA ARG A 149 -11.01 13.05 -16.94
C ARG A 149 -11.76 13.76 -15.83
N THR A 150 -11.38 15.00 -15.54
CA THR A 150 -12.11 15.84 -14.58
C THR A 150 -13.56 16.00 -15.02
N LEU A 151 -13.81 16.43 -16.26
CA LEU A 151 -15.19 16.60 -16.78
C LEU A 151 -15.99 15.29 -16.72
N GLN A 152 -15.38 14.15 -17.09
CA GLN A 152 -16.01 12.84 -16.99
C GLN A 152 -16.32 12.43 -15.54
N ALA A 153 -15.48 12.80 -14.57
CA ALA A 153 -15.71 12.53 -13.16
C ALA A 153 -16.92 13.32 -12.63
N PHE A 154 -17.06 14.60 -13.02
CA PHE A 154 -18.23 15.42 -12.70
C PHE A 154 -19.52 14.83 -13.31
N GLU A 155 -19.48 14.41 -14.57
CA GLU A 155 -20.63 13.77 -15.24
C GLU A 155 -21.02 12.46 -14.55
N ARG A 156 -20.04 11.61 -14.22
CA ARG A 156 -20.28 10.37 -13.47
C ARG A 156 -20.80 10.61 -12.05
N ALA A 157 -20.40 11.72 -11.41
CA ALA A 157 -20.93 12.13 -10.11
C ALA A 157 -22.39 12.62 -10.20
N GLY A 158 -22.88 12.97 -11.39
CA GLY A 158 -24.24 13.45 -11.62
C GLY A 158 -24.38 14.96 -11.62
N VAL A 159 -23.34 15.71 -11.99
CA VAL A 159 -23.42 17.19 -12.09
C VAL A 159 -24.48 17.68 -13.10
N ASP A 160 -24.80 16.83 -14.08
CA ASP A 160 -25.76 17.07 -15.15
C ASP A 160 -27.22 16.96 -14.66
N GLN A 161 -27.43 16.40 -13.47
CA GLN A 161 -28.77 16.22 -12.90
C GLN A 161 -29.39 17.53 -12.39
N PRO A 162 -30.74 17.64 -12.36
CA PRO A 162 -31.44 18.76 -11.75
C PRO A 162 -31.03 18.98 -10.29
N LEU A 163 -31.13 20.22 -9.80
CA LEU A 163 -30.66 20.62 -8.46
C LEU A 163 -31.23 19.71 -7.34
N ALA A 164 -32.53 19.44 -7.36
CA ALA A 164 -33.17 18.57 -6.37
C ALA A 164 -32.56 17.15 -6.37
N LYS A 165 -32.31 16.59 -7.57
CA LYS A 165 -31.72 15.26 -7.72
C LYS A 165 -30.25 15.22 -7.30
N ARG A 166 -29.49 16.30 -7.53
CA ARG A 166 -28.11 16.43 -7.01
C ARG A 166 -28.07 16.44 -5.49
N ALA A 167 -29.02 17.11 -4.82
CA ALA A 167 -29.13 17.10 -3.36
C ALA A 167 -29.41 15.68 -2.81
N GLU A 168 -30.28 14.92 -3.48
CA GLU A 168 -30.51 13.50 -3.13
C GLU A 168 -29.26 12.63 -3.33
N ILE A 169 -28.54 12.81 -4.45
CA ILE A 169 -27.28 12.11 -4.73
C ILE A 169 -26.25 12.40 -3.64
N GLN A 170 -26.07 13.67 -3.26
CA GLN A 170 -25.17 14.08 -2.20
C GLN A 170 -25.53 13.40 -0.87
N ALA A 171 -26.78 13.49 -0.44
CA ALA A 171 -27.23 12.88 0.82
C ALA A 171 -26.98 11.37 0.85
N LEU A 172 -27.14 10.70 -0.30
CA LEU A 172 -26.91 9.26 -0.42
C LEU A 172 -25.42 8.90 -0.37
N GLN A 173 -24.56 9.66 -1.05
CA GLN A 173 -23.11 9.48 -0.98
C GLN A 173 -22.57 9.68 0.44
N GLU A 174 -23.09 10.68 1.17
CA GLU A 174 -22.72 10.92 2.56
C GLU A 174 -23.15 9.77 3.49
N LYS A 175 -24.34 9.20 3.28
CA LYS A 175 -24.78 7.99 4.02
C LYS A 175 -23.85 6.81 3.76
N ILE A 176 -23.49 6.56 2.50
CA ILE A 176 -22.56 5.49 2.12
C ILE A 176 -21.18 5.71 2.76
N ALA A 177 -20.67 6.95 2.74
CA ALA A 177 -19.36 7.29 3.32
C ALA A 177 -19.33 7.02 4.83
N ARG A 178 -20.32 7.52 5.59
CA ARG A 178 -20.44 7.27 7.03
C ARG A 178 -20.53 5.78 7.34
N ALA A 179 -21.44 5.06 6.68
CA ALA A 179 -21.59 3.63 6.92
C ALA A 179 -20.35 2.80 6.56
N SER A 180 -19.60 3.21 5.54
CA SER A 180 -18.33 2.55 5.19
C SER A 180 -17.26 2.79 6.25
N ALA A 181 -17.17 3.99 6.80
CA ALA A 181 -16.26 4.29 7.91
C ALA A 181 -16.64 3.49 9.18
N ASP A 182 -17.92 3.39 9.50
CA ASP A 182 -18.42 2.56 10.62
C ASP A 182 -18.07 1.08 10.41
N PHE A 183 -18.26 0.56 9.19
CA PHE A 183 -17.93 -0.83 8.85
C PHE A 183 -16.46 -1.16 9.13
N GLU A 184 -15.53 -0.31 8.69
CA GLU A 184 -14.10 -0.48 8.95
C GLU A 184 -13.75 -0.33 10.45
N SER A 185 -14.36 0.65 11.12
CA SER A 185 -14.16 0.89 12.55
C SER A 185 -14.58 -0.31 13.40
N ASN A 186 -15.71 -0.93 13.06
CA ASN A 186 -16.19 -2.13 13.74
C ASN A 186 -15.22 -3.31 13.61
N ILE A 187 -14.56 -3.47 12.44
CA ILE A 187 -13.54 -4.52 12.25
C ILE A 187 -12.33 -4.25 13.12
N ALA A 188 -11.84 -3.01 13.14
CA ALA A 188 -10.69 -2.61 13.95
C ALA A 188 -10.94 -2.81 15.46
N LYS A 189 -12.15 -2.52 15.92
CA LYS A 189 -12.59 -2.72 17.32
C LYS A 189 -12.94 -4.18 17.61
N GLY A 190 -13.24 -4.98 16.60
CA GLY A 190 -13.68 -6.36 16.69
C GLY A 190 -12.60 -7.39 16.99
N ARG A 191 -11.45 -6.97 17.54
CA ARG A 191 -10.38 -7.88 17.97
C ARG A 191 -10.93 -8.93 18.96
N LYS A 192 -10.60 -10.20 18.74
CA LYS A 192 -11.02 -11.33 19.59
C LYS A 192 -9.79 -12.10 20.06
N THR A 193 -9.97 -12.91 21.09
CA THR A 193 -8.96 -13.86 21.57
C THR A 193 -9.59 -15.23 21.78
N VAL A 194 -8.75 -16.26 21.76
CA VAL A 194 -9.09 -17.62 22.15
C VAL A 194 -8.07 -18.12 23.16
N MET A 195 -8.50 -19.00 24.06
CA MET A 195 -7.59 -19.70 24.96
C MET A 195 -7.11 -21.01 24.33
N ALA A 196 -5.83 -21.30 24.51
CA ALA A 196 -5.18 -22.53 24.09
C ALA A 196 -4.52 -23.21 25.29
N ASP A 197 -4.63 -24.53 25.37
CA ASP A 197 -3.81 -25.31 26.29
C ASP A 197 -2.40 -25.50 25.70
N PRO A 198 -1.35 -25.68 26.52
CA PRO A 198 0.02 -25.85 26.03
C PRO A 198 0.17 -26.97 24.98
N ALA A 199 -0.58 -28.06 25.11
CA ALA A 199 -0.57 -29.17 24.15
C ALA A 199 -1.13 -28.79 22.77
N GLU A 200 -2.04 -27.82 22.70
CA GLU A 200 -2.63 -27.37 21.43
C GLU A 200 -1.65 -26.50 20.61
N LEU A 201 -0.59 -26.00 21.24
CA LEU A 201 0.44 -25.20 20.59
C LEU A 201 1.51 -26.04 19.87
N ALA A 202 1.36 -27.37 19.86
CA ALA A 202 2.27 -28.27 19.17
C ALA A 202 2.46 -27.85 17.71
N GLY A 203 3.72 -27.78 17.27
CA GLY A 203 4.10 -27.34 15.93
C GLY A 203 4.40 -25.85 15.80
N LEU A 204 4.03 -25.00 16.76
CA LEU A 204 4.35 -23.57 16.70
C LEU A 204 5.85 -23.29 16.94
N PRO A 205 6.41 -22.25 16.29
CA PRO A 205 7.82 -21.88 16.45
C PRO A 205 8.20 -21.50 17.90
N PRO A 206 9.45 -21.76 18.35
CA PRO A 206 9.87 -21.42 19.70
C PRO A 206 9.77 -19.93 20.08
N ASP A 207 9.98 -19.03 19.13
CA ASP A 207 9.80 -17.58 19.30
C ASP A 207 8.34 -17.22 19.54
N PHE A 208 7.42 -17.86 18.82
CA PHE A 208 5.98 -17.72 19.08
C PHE A 208 5.62 -18.13 20.51
N LEU A 209 6.11 -19.28 20.97
CA LEU A 209 5.85 -19.78 22.32
C LEU A 209 6.41 -18.85 23.40
N ARG A 210 7.60 -18.26 23.19
CA ARG A 210 8.18 -17.28 24.13
C ARG A 210 7.37 -15.98 24.19
N ALA A 211 6.83 -15.54 23.06
CA ALA A 211 6.00 -14.32 23.00
C ALA A 211 4.62 -14.50 23.65
N HIS A 212 4.19 -15.75 23.87
CA HIS A 212 2.89 -16.11 24.42
C HIS A 212 3.04 -16.95 25.70
N PRO A 213 3.55 -16.35 26.80
CA PRO A 213 3.68 -17.06 28.06
C PRO A 213 2.31 -17.49 28.59
N PRO A 214 2.21 -18.62 29.30
CA PRO A 214 0.98 -19.04 29.94
C PRO A 214 0.57 -18.04 31.03
N ALA A 215 -0.73 -17.79 31.13
CA ALA A 215 -1.35 -17.07 32.23
C ALA A 215 -1.30 -17.91 33.53
N PRO A 216 -1.69 -17.35 34.70
CA PRO A 216 -1.64 -18.07 35.97
C PRO A 216 -2.44 -19.39 36.01
N ASP A 217 -3.45 -19.54 35.15
CA ASP A 217 -4.25 -20.76 35.00
C ASP A 217 -3.62 -21.80 34.04
N GLY A 218 -2.40 -21.52 33.56
CA GLY A 218 -1.65 -22.38 32.64
C GLY A 218 -2.06 -22.25 31.17
N LYS A 219 -3.07 -21.43 30.84
CA LYS A 219 -3.56 -21.27 29.47
C LYS A 219 -2.85 -20.14 28.75
N ILE A 220 -2.81 -20.24 27.42
CA ILE A 220 -2.20 -19.24 26.55
C ILE A 220 -3.30 -18.48 25.81
N THR A 221 -3.26 -17.15 25.88
CA THR A 221 -4.18 -16.29 25.11
C THR A 221 -3.61 -16.03 23.72
N ILE A 222 -4.37 -16.38 22.69
CA ILE A 222 -4.03 -16.17 21.29
C ILE A 222 -5.03 -15.19 20.68
N SER A 223 -4.56 -14.15 19.99
CA SER A 223 -5.43 -13.14 19.40
C SER A 223 -5.76 -13.38 17.93
N THR A 224 -6.73 -12.63 17.41
CA THR A 224 -7.03 -12.57 15.98
C THR A 224 -6.15 -11.58 15.21
N ASP A 225 -5.13 -11.00 15.84
CA ASP A 225 -4.13 -10.17 15.16
C ASP A 225 -3.31 -11.04 14.20
N TYR A 226 -2.82 -10.48 13.09
CA TYR A 226 -2.16 -11.28 12.06
C TYR A 226 -0.90 -11.99 12.54
N THR A 227 -0.17 -11.40 13.49
CA THR A 227 1.01 -12.00 14.12
C THR A 227 0.70 -13.28 14.89
N ASP A 228 -0.56 -13.47 15.28
CA ASP A 228 -1.03 -14.66 15.99
C ASP A 228 -1.76 -15.61 15.04
N TYR A 229 -2.69 -15.04 14.26
CA TYR A 229 -3.54 -15.77 13.33
C TYR A 229 -2.73 -16.54 12.29
N ILE A 230 -1.82 -15.87 11.58
CA ILE A 230 -1.09 -16.49 10.47
C ILE A 230 -0.24 -17.67 10.95
N PRO A 231 0.61 -17.55 12.00
CA PRO A 231 1.39 -18.68 12.49
C PRO A 231 0.54 -19.84 13.01
N VAL A 232 -0.56 -19.56 13.72
CA VAL A 232 -1.44 -20.63 14.22
C VAL A 232 -2.10 -21.38 13.07
N MET A 233 -2.61 -20.68 12.07
CA MET A 233 -3.23 -21.32 10.90
C MET A 233 -2.22 -22.11 10.06
N ALA A 234 -0.95 -21.69 10.04
CA ALA A 234 0.11 -22.35 9.28
C ALA A 234 0.74 -23.53 10.01
N TYR A 235 0.94 -23.45 11.33
CA TYR A 235 1.86 -24.34 12.05
C TYR A 235 1.23 -25.16 13.17
N ALA A 236 0.20 -24.66 13.85
CA ALA A 236 -0.37 -25.37 14.99
C ALA A 236 -0.96 -26.69 14.49
N ALA A 237 -0.53 -27.83 15.04
CA ALA A 237 -1.02 -29.15 14.65
C ALA A 237 -2.47 -29.38 15.10
N SER A 238 -2.90 -28.73 16.18
CA SER A 238 -4.26 -28.81 16.72
C SER A 238 -5.30 -28.20 15.77
N SER A 239 -6.06 -29.05 15.06
CA SER A 239 -7.23 -28.61 14.28
C SER A 239 -8.29 -27.91 15.16
N PRO A 240 -8.59 -28.36 16.40
CA PRO A 240 -9.47 -27.63 17.30
C PRO A 240 -9.04 -26.18 17.58
N LEU A 241 -7.75 -25.93 17.81
CA LEU A 241 -7.24 -24.58 18.01
C LEU A 241 -7.40 -23.73 16.74
N ARG A 242 -6.97 -24.27 15.59
CA ARG A 242 -7.14 -23.58 14.29
C ARG A 242 -8.61 -23.25 14.01
N ARG A 243 -9.53 -24.16 14.33
CA ARG A 243 -10.98 -23.95 14.17
C ARG A 243 -11.49 -22.83 15.08
N ARG A 244 -11.18 -22.85 16.38
CA ARG A 244 -11.62 -21.79 17.32
C ARG A 244 -11.12 -20.43 16.88
N LEU A 245 -9.84 -20.34 16.50
CA LEU A 245 -9.24 -19.08 16.06
C LEU A 245 -9.78 -18.61 14.70
N TYR A 246 -9.97 -19.52 13.73
CA TYR A 246 -10.62 -19.23 12.45
C TYR A 246 -12.01 -18.62 12.64
N LEU A 247 -12.85 -19.24 13.47
CA LEU A 247 -14.19 -18.73 13.75
C LEU A 247 -14.15 -17.37 14.45
N ALA A 248 -13.24 -17.18 15.41
CA ALA A 248 -13.05 -15.89 16.06
C ALA A 248 -12.64 -14.79 15.05
N PHE A 249 -11.74 -15.10 14.11
CA PHE A 249 -11.28 -14.16 13.10
C PHE A 249 -12.36 -13.81 12.06
N GLN A 250 -13.12 -14.80 11.58
CA GLN A 250 -14.15 -14.61 10.55
C GLN A 250 -15.43 -13.95 11.09
N THR A 251 -15.60 -13.90 12.41
CA THR A 251 -16.75 -13.26 13.07
C THR A 251 -16.38 -11.93 13.72
N ARG A 252 -15.22 -11.35 13.39
CA ARG A 252 -14.90 -9.97 13.78
C ARG A 252 -15.95 -9.04 13.19
N ALA A 253 -16.49 -8.15 14.03
CA ALA A 253 -17.60 -7.24 13.69
C ALA A 253 -18.93 -7.90 13.32
N TYR A 254 -19.13 -9.19 13.60
CA TYR A 254 -20.46 -9.80 13.50
C TYR A 254 -21.16 -9.73 14.87
N PRO A 255 -22.45 -9.33 14.93
CA PRO A 255 -23.36 -9.09 13.81
C PRO A 255 -23.39 -7.66 13.25
N GLU A 256 -22.69 -6.71 13.87
CA GLU A 256 -22.81 -5.27 13.58
C GLU A 256 -22.62 -4.94 12.08
N ASN A 257 -21.66 -5.61 11.45
CA ASN A 257 -21.33 -5.39 10.04
C ASN A 257 -22.24 -6.13 9.05
N ASP A 258 -23.04 -7.12 9.46
CA ASP A 258 -24.01 -7.76 8.54
C ASP A 258 -25.08 -6.74 8.13
N ALA A 259 -25.69 -6.07 9.11
CA ALA A 259 -26.67 -5.02 8.85
C ALA A 259 -26.05 -3.85 8.09
N ARG A 260 -24.86 -3.39 8.51
CA ARG A 260 -24.16 -2.27 7.88
C ARG A 260 -23.82 -2.55 6.42
N LEU A 261 -23.41 -3.78 6.08
CA LEU A 261 -23.12 -4.17 4.71
C LEU A 261 -24.39 -4.12 3.83
N ARG A 262 -25.53 -4.60 4.33
CA ARG A 262 -26.81 -4.56 3.59
C ARG A 262 -27.23 -3.14 3.27
N GLU A 263 -27.13 -2.22 4.23
CA GLU A 263 -27.41 -0.80 4.02
C GLU A 263 -26.50 -0.18 2.95
N ILE A 264 -25.18 -0.46 3.02
CA ILE A 264 -24.23 0.03 2.02
C ILE A 264 -24.59 -0.48 0.63
N LEU A 265 -24.94 -1.76 0.49
CA LEU A 265 -25.31 -2.36 -0.80
C LEU A 265 -26.60 -1.75 -1.36
N ASP A 266 -27.63 -1.57 -0.52
CA ASP A 266 -28.89 -0.95 -0.92
C ASP A 266 -28.69 0.50 -1.37
N TRP A 267 -27.99 1.31 -0.58
CA TRP A 267 -27.70 2.71 -0.94
C TRP A 267 -26.83 2.84 -2.18
N ARG A 268 -25.86 1.94 -2.38
CA ARG A 268 -25.07 1.89 -3.61
C ARG A 268 -25.93 1.56 -4.83
N GLN A 269 -26.90 0.64 -4.70
CA GLN A 269 -27.84 0.34 -5.77
C GLN A 269 -28.74 1.55 -6.08
N GLN A 270 -29.30 2.19 -5.06
CA GLN A 270 -30.09 3.41 -5.22
C GLN A 270 -29.29 4.52 -5.91
N LEU A 271 -28.01 4.68 -5.55
CA LEU A 271 -27.12 5.69 -6.13
C LEU A 271 -26.92 5.43 -7.63
N ALA A 272 -26.65 4.19 -8.01
CA ALA A 272 -26.50 3.80 -9.40
C ALA A 272 -27.76 4.08 -10.22
N MET A 273 -28.93 3.69 -9.71
CA MET A 273 -30.22 3.94 -10.37
C MET A 273 -30.49 5.45 -10.53
N LYS A 274 -30.21 6.25 -9.50
CA LYS A 274 -30.34 7.72 -9.57
C LYS A 274 -29.42 8.31 -10.64
N LEU A 275 -28.21 7.76 -10.80
CA LEU A 275 -27.26 8.16 -11.84
C LEU A 275 -27.54 7.49 -13.20
N GLY A 276 -28.66 6.78 -13.35
CA GLY A 276 -29.08 6.18 -14.62
C GLY A 276 -28.27 4.94 -15.01
N ARG A 277 -27.66 4.25 -14.04
CA ARG A 277 -26.90 3.02 -14.24
C ARG A 277 -27.70 1.81 -13.72
N PRO A 278 -27.55 0.63 -14.34
CA PRO A 278 -28.34 -0.55 -13.96
C PRO A 278 -28.00 -1.07 -12.55
N ASN A 279 -26.74 -0.94 -12.13
CA ASN A 279 -26.26 -1.36 -10.83
C ASN A 279 -24.98 -0.61 -10.45
N TYR A 280 -24.57 -0.75 -9.18
CA TYR A 280 -23.37 -0.06 -8.68
C TYR A 280 -22.08 -0.52 -9.35
N ALA A 281 -21.97 -1.78 -9.79
CA ALA A 281 -20.78 -2.26 -10.48
C ALA A 281 -20.59 -1.52 -11.82
N ALA A 282 -21.66 -1.29 -12.59
CA ALA A 282 -21.60 -0.49 -13.81
C ALA A 282 -21.09 0.93 -13.53
N LEU A 283 -21.65 1.59 -12.51
CA LEU A 283 -21.20 2.93 -12.09
C LEU A 283 -19.73 2.94 -11.66
N ALA A 284 -19.32 1.98 -10.82
CA ALA A 284 -17.99 1.92 -10.25
C ALA A 284 -16.90 1.57 -11.27
N LEU A 285 -17.26 0.90 -12.36
CA LEU A 285 -16.31 0.43 -13.38
C LEU A 285 -16.09 1.43 -14.52
N GLU A 286 -16.96 2.43 -14.72
CA GLU A 286 -16.90 3.36 -15.87
C GLU A 286 -15.55 4.03 -16.15
N ASP A 287 -14.74 4.29 -15.12
CA ASP A 287 -13.41 4.90 -15.28
C ASP A 287 -12.25 3.91 -15.15
N LYS A 288 -12.56 2.62 -15.06
CA LYS A 288 -11.61 1.54 -14.85
C LYS A 288 -11.06 0.99 -16.17
N MET A 289 -10.06 0.11 -16.09
CA MET A 289 -9.52 -0.57 -17.29
C MET A 289 -10.46 -1.67 -17.78
N LEU A 290 -11.03 -2.41 -16.84
CA LEU A 290 -12.19 -3.26 -17.08
C LEU A 290 -13.40 -2.41 -16.76
N ASP A 291 -13.95 -1.80 -17.80
CA ASP A 291 -14.93 -0.72 -17.70
C ASP A 291 -16.39 -1.20 -17.66
N THR A 292 -16.63 -2.51 -17.64
CA THR A 292 -17.98 -3.09 -17.53
C THR A 292 -18.00 -4.31 -16.61
N PRO A 293 -19.14 -4.60 -15.94
CA PRO A 293 -19.31 -5.81 -15.15
C PRO A 293 -19.00 -7.08 -15.93
N ASP A 294 -19.50 -7.21 -17.17
CA ASP A 294 -19.28 -8.40 -17.99
C ASP A 294 -17.79 -8.65 -18.31
N LYS A 295 -16.98 -7.58 -18.47
CA LYS A 295 -15.53 -7.73 -18.69
C LYS A 295 -14.84 -8.27 -17.43
N VAL A 296 -15.27 -7.83 -16.25
CA VAL A 296 -14.77 -8.33 -14.97
C VAL A 296 -15.20 -9.78 -14.74
N GLU A 297 -16.47 -10.10 -14.98
CA GLU A 297 -17.00 -11.46 -14.85
C GLU A 297 -16.30 -12.44 -15.79
N ARG A 298 -16.13 -12.08 -17.07
CA ARG A 298 -15.35 -12.89 -18.01
C ARG A 298 -13.93 -13.12 -17.53
N LEU A 299 -13.23 -12.08 -17.06
CA LEU A 299 -11.88 -12.25 -16.54
C LEU A 299 -11.84 -13.22 -15.34
N ILE A 300 -12.78 -13.09 -14.39
CA ILE A 300 -12.85 -13.99 -13.23
C ILE A 300 -13.13 -15.43 -13.67
N HIS A 301 -14.04 -15.63 -14.63
CA HIS A 301 -14.36 -16.93 -15.19
C HIS A 301 -13.15 -17.55 -15.90
N ASP A 302 -12.50 -16.81 -16.80
CA ASP A 302 -11.32 -17.27 -17.54
C ASP A 302 -10.17 -17.63 -16.58
N MET A 303 -9.96 -16.84 -15.52
CA MET A 303 -9.00 -17.14 -14.47
C MET A 303 -9.36 -18.40 -13.69
N ALA A 304 -10.64 -18.58 -13.35
CA ALA A 304 -11.11 -19.76 -12.62
C ALA A 304 -10.92 -21.03 -13.47
N GLU A 305 -11.29 -21.00 -14.75
CA GLU A 305 -11.12 -22.12 -15.67
C GLU A 305 -9.64 -22.46 -15.89
N ALA A 306 -8.78 -21.46 -16.07
CA ALA A 306 -7.33 -21.68 -16.21
C ALA A 306 -6.71 -22.27 -14.93
N ALA A 307 -7.17 -21.85 -13.74
CA ALA A 307 -6.63 -22.30 -12.46
C ALA A 307 -7.21 -23.64 -11.99
N ARG A 308 -8.42 -24.02 -12.42
CA ARG A 308 -9.18 -25.17 -11.92
C ARG A 308 -8.39 -26.48 -11.94
N PRO A 309 -7.71 -26.88 -13.04
CA PRO A 309 -6.95 -28.14 -13.04
C PRO A 309 -5.82 -28.17 -12.00
N ALA A 310 -5.17 -27.03 -11.75
CA ALA A 310 -4.13 -26.93 -10.73
C ALA A 310 -4.72 -26.97 -9.32
N ALA A 311 -5.83 -26.27 -9.09
CA ALA A 311 -6.54 -26.24 -7.82
C ALA A 311 -7.06 -27.64 -7.42
N GLU A 312 -7.63 -28.39 -8.36
CA GLU A 312 -8.12 -29.75 -8.12
C GLU A 312 -7.00 -30.72 -7.75
N ARG A 313 -5.84 -30.63 -8.41
CA ARG A 313 -4.66 -31.43 -8.07
C ARG A 313 -4.11 -31.10 -6.68
N ASP A 314 -4.07 -29.81 -6.33
CA ASP A 314 -3.62 -29.35 -5.02
C ASP A 314 -4.61 -29.79 -3.92
N TYR A 315 -5.91 -29.64 -4.15
CA TYR A 315 -6.95 -30.10 -3.24
C TYR A 315 -6.90 -31.60 -3.02
N ALA A 316 -6.79 -32.41 -4.09
CA ALA A 316 -6.70 -33.87 -3.98
C ALA A 316 -5.46 -34.30 -3.18
N ARG A 317 -4.32 -33.62 -3.38
CA ARG A 317 -3.08 -33.89 -2.65
C ARG A 317 -3.19 -33.58 -1.16
N LYS A 318 -3.81 -32.45 -0.82
CA LYS A 318 -4.06 -32.05 0.58
C LYS A 318 -5.08 -32.97 1.24
N LEU A 319 -6.16 -33.36 0.54
CA LEU A 319 -7.16 -34.29 1.07
C LEU A 319 -6.57 -35.67 1.30
N ALA A 320 -5.72 -36.16 0.39
CA ALA A 320 -5.00 -37.41 0.57
C ALA A 320 -4.09 -37.37 1.81
N LEU A 321 -3.39 -36.25 2.04
CA LEU A 321 -2.61 -36.06 3.27
C LEU A 321 -3.51 -36.04 4.51
N LEU A 322 -4.62 -35.29 4.49
CA LEU A 322 -5.55 -35.22 5.60
C LEU A 322 -6.09 -36.60 5.98
N ARG A 323 -6.37 -37.47 4.99
CA ARG A 323 -6.81 -38.86 5.20
C ARG A 323 -5.78 -39.76 5.88
N THR A 324 -4.49 -39.42 5.84
CA THR A 324 -3.47 -40.16 6.60
C THR A 324 -3.55 -39.88 8.11
N ILE A 325 -4.14 -38.75 8.49
CA ILE A 325 -4.27 -38.30 9.89
C ILE A 325 -5.71 -38.56 10.39
N ASN A 326 -6.70 -38.31 9.53
CA ASN A 326 -8.10 -38.56 9.77
C ASN A 326 -8.68 -39.38 8.59
N PRO A 327 -8.66 -40.72 8.66
CA PRO A 327 -9.14 -41.58 7.57
C PRO A 327 -10.59 -41.34 7.15
N ALA A 328 -11.41 -40.77 8.03
CA ALA A 328 -12.81 -40.43 7.74
C ALA A 328 -12.99 -39.08 6.99
N ALA A 329 -11.92 -38.31 6.75
CA ALA A 329 -12.01 -37.01 6.10
C ALA A 329 -12.51 -37.12 4.65
N SER A 330 -13.65 -36.49 4.37
CA SER A 330 -14.23 -36.38 3.03
C SER A 330 -13.93 -35.04 2.35
N GLN A 331 -13.62 -34.01 3.14
CA GLN A 331 -13.34 -32.66 2.67
C GLN A 331 -12.24 -31.98 3.50
N ILE A 332 -11.71 -30.87 2.98
CA ILE A 332 -10.79 -30.00 3.71
C ILE A 332 -11.59 -28.85 4.32
N GLU A 333 -11.52 -28.71 5.64
CA GLU A 333 -12.14 -27.58 6.32
C GLU A 333 -11.33 -26.28 6.10
N PRO A 334 -11.96 -25.10 6.12
CA PRO A 334 -11.27 -23.83 5.88
C PRO A 334 -10.08 -23.59 6.80
N TRP A 335 -10.15 -24.06 8.04
CA TRP A 335 -9.07 -23.91 9.03
C TRP A 335 -7.93 -24.93 8.89
N ASP A 336 -8.06 -25.91 7.99
CA ASP A 336 -7.02 -26.91 7.73
C ASP A 336 -6.18 -26.58 6.49
N ASN A 337 -6.67 -25.74 5.57
CA ASN A 337 -6.04 -25.53 4.27
C ASN A 337 -4.61 -24.97 4.35
N SER A 338 -4.37 -23.96 5.20
CA SER A 338 -3.02 -23.36 5.32
C SER A 338 -2.02 -24.36 5.90
N TRP A 339 -2.39 -25.03 6.99
CA TRP A 339 -1.60 -26.09 7.60
C TRP A 339 -1.32 -27.24 6.63
N LEU A 340 -2.32 -27.75 5.92
CA LEU A 340 -2.13 -28.81 4.91
C LEU A 340 -1.21 -28.35 3.77
N SER A 341 -1.28 -27.08 3.36
CA SER A 341 -0.36 -26.52 2.37
C SER A 341 1.10 -26.59 2.85
N GLN A 342 1.35 -26.22 4.11
CA GLN A 342 2.67 -26.32 4.73
C GLN A 342 3.15 -27.78 4.79
N GLN A 343 2.29 -28.71 5.19
CA GLN A 343 2.66 -30.13 5.27
C GLN A 343 2.97 -30.72 3.89
N VAL A 344 2.18 -30.38 2.86
CA VAL A 344 2.44 -30.76 1.48
C VAL A 344 3.78 -30.18 0.98
N GLN A 345 4.04 -28.90 1.26
CA GLN A 345 5.32 -28.26 0.91
C GLN A 345 6.51 -28.99 1.54
N LYS A 346 6.39 -29.34 2.81
CA LYS A 346 7.43 -30.08 3.54
C LYS A 346 7.66 -31.48 2.97
N ARG A 347 6.58 -32.23 2.72
CA ARG A 347 6.65 -33.61 2.22
C ARG A 347 7.12 -33.71 0.78
N ASP A 348 6.57 -32.88 -0.11
CA ASP A 348 6.73 -33.04 -1.56
C ASP A 348 7.87 -32.19 -2.14
N TYR A 349 8.26 -31.11 -1.46
CA TYR A 349 9.24 -30.15 -1.96
C TYR A 349 10.44 -29.94 -1.02
N ALA A 350 10.48 -30.65 0.12
CA ALA A 350 11.49 -30.47 1.17
C ALA A 350 11.61 -28.99 1.61
N TYR A 351 10.50 -28.25 1.59
CA TYR A 351 10.45 -26.85 1.97
C TYR A 351 9.79 -26.69 3.33
N ASP A 352 10.57 -26.27 4.33
CA ASP A 352 10.06 -25.92 5.66
C ASP A 352 10.03 -24.40 5.85
N ARG A 353 8.81 -23.85 5.96
CA ARG A 353 8.59 -22.42 6.22
C ARG A 353 9.23 -21.95 7.53
N GLN A 354 9.28 -22.79 8.56
CA GLN A 354 9.91 -22.43 9.84
C GLN A 354 11.43 -22.40 9.74
N GLU A 355 12.02 -23.13 8.81
CA GLU A 355 13.45 -23.02 8.50
C GLU A 355 13.71 -21.76 7.68
N ALA A 356 12.92 -21.54 6.62
CA ALA A 356 13.06 -20.39 5.73
C ALA A 356 12.93 -19.05 6.47
N ARG A 357 12.00 -18.93 7.43
CA ARG A 357 11.78 -17.67 8.17
C ARG A 357 13.00 -17.19 8.96
N ARG A 358 13.96 -18.07 9.28
CA ARG A 358 15.18 -17.72 10.02
C ARG A 358 16.07 -16.74 9.26
N TYR A 359 15.86 -16.60 7.95
CA TYR A 359 16.57 -15.67 7.08
C TYR A 359 15.84 -14.33 6.91
N PHE A 360 14.65 -14.17 7.51
CA PHE A 360 13.78 -13.01 7.31
C PHE A 360 13.58 -12.22 8.60
N ALA A 361 14.66 -11.70 9.20
CA ALA A 361 14.50 -10.66 10.24
C ALA A 361 14.11 -9.33 9.59
N TYR A 362 13.23 -8.55 10.26
CA TYR A 362 12.68 -7.32 9.70
C TYR A 362 13.77 -6.32 9.26
N ASP A 363 14.79 -6.10 10.06
CA ASP A 363 15.90 -5.18 9.75
C ASP A 363 16.69 -5.63 8.51
N ILE A 364 16.94 -6.94 8.35
CA ILE A 364 17.58 -7.50 7.15
C ILE A 364 16.69 -7.31 5.93
N VAL A 365 15.41 -7.65 6.03
CA VAL A 365 14.45 -7.55 4.92
C VAL A 365 14.29 -6.08 4.50
N ARG A 366 14.02 -5.18 5.46
CA ARG A 366 13.94 -3.73 5.24
C ARG A 366 15.18 -3.22 4.52
N ASN A 367 16.37 -3.48 5.06
CA ASN A 367 17.62 -3.02 4.47
C ASN A 367 17.85 -3.63 3.07
N GLY A 368 17.41 -4.88 2.86
CA GLY A 368 17.43 -5.54 1.56
C GLY A 368 16.54 -4.85 0.52
N ILE A 369 15.31 -4.51 0.89
CA ILE A 369 14.34 -3.80 0.03
C ILE A 369 14.86 -2.40 -0.33
N LEU A 370 15.43 -1.67 0.65
CA LEU A 370 16.03 -0.36 0.41
C LEU A 370 17.20 -0.48 -0.59
N ARG A 371 18.17 -1.38 -0.35
CA ARG A 371 19.31 -1.59 -1.28
C ARG A 371 18.88 -2.07 -2.66
N LEU A 372 17.87 -2.94 -2.74
CA LEU A 372 17.30 -3.39 -4.01
C LEU A 372 16.79 -2.19 -4.81
N THR A 373 16.17 -1.23 -4.14
CA THR A 373 15.61 -0.03 -4.76
C THR A 373 16.70 0.93 -5.21
N GLU A 374 17.71 1.18 -4.37
CA GLU A 374 18.89 1.96 -4.75
C GLU A 374 19.58 1.35 -5.98
N GLY A 375 19.77 0.03 -5.99
CA GLY A 375 20.39 -0.68 -7.11
C GLY A 375 19.57 -0.68 -8.40
N LEU A 376 18.24 -0.77 -8.31
CA LEU A 376 17.37 -0.80 -9.49
C LEU A 376 17.11 0.58 -10.11
N PHE A 377 17.02 1.62 -9.28
CA PHE A 377 16.62 2.96 -9.72
C PHE A 377 17.75 3.99 -9.67
N GLY A 378 18.92 3.64 -9.13
CA GLY A 378 20.04 4.58 -8.98
C GLY A 378 19.75 5.72 -8.00
N VAL A 379 18.83 5.51 -7.07
CA VAL A 379 18.48 6.45 -6.02
C VAL A 379 19.31 6.21 -4.77
N GLU A 380 19.35 7.19 -3.87
CA GLU A 380 19.95 7.09 -2.56
C GLU A 380 18.87 7.28 -1.50
N ILE A 381 18.81 6.38 -0.51
CA ILE A 381 17.84 6.44 0.57
C ILE A 381 18.56 6.71 1.89
N ARG A 382 18.17 7.80 2.56
CA ARG A 382 18.79 8.25 3.81
C ARG A 382 17.77 8.32 4.93
N PRO A 383 18.15 8.03 6.19
CA PRO A 383 17.30 8.32 7.35
C PRO A 383 16.90 9.80 7.39
N TRP A 384 15.63 10.06 7.67
CA TRP A 384 15.07 11.40 7.82
C TRP A 384 14.82 11.70 9.29
N GLN A 385 15.55 12.65 9.87
CA GLN A 385 15.29 13.09 11.24
C GLN A 385 14.10 14.04 11.25
N THR A 386 12.93 13.51 11.65
CA THR A 386 11.65 14.20 11.64
C THR A 386 10.75 13.69 12.76
N PRO A 387 9.76 14.46 13.24
CA PRO A 387 8.74 13.95 14.14
C PRO A 387 7.98 12.75 13.56
N VAL A 388 7.60 11.82 14.43
CA VAL A 388 6.87 10.58 14.10
C VAL A 388 5.76 10.32 15.13
N TRP A 389 4.67 9.64 14.73
CA TRP A 389 3.52 9.40 15.61
C TRP A 389 3.74 8.32 16.66
N ASP A 390 4.70 7.43 16.41
CA ASP A 390 5.09 6.37 17.34
C ASP A 390 6.60 6.14 17.25
N ARG A 391 7.22 5.78 18.38
CA ARG A 391 8.68 5.55 18.49
C ARG A 391 9.20 4.44 17.58
N SER A 392 8.33 3.53 17.15
CA SER A 392 8.67 2.43 16.24
C SER A 392 8.65 2.84 14.77
N VAL A 393 8.17 4.05 14.46
CA VAL A 393 8.10 4.55 13.09
C VAL A 393 9.46 5.02 12.62
N GLU A 394 9.86 4.54 11.46
CA GLU A 394 11.09 4.96 10.79
C GLU A 394 10.77 5.95 9.67
N ALA A 395 11.64 6.91 9.41
CA ALA A 395 11.45 7.91 8.38
C ALA A 395 12.67 8.02 7.47
N TYR A 396 12.43 8.22 6.17
CA TYR A 396 13.45 8.22 5.13
C TYR A 396 13.21 9.31 4.08
N GLU A 397 14.30 9.80 3.52
CA GLU A 397 14.33 10.64 2.32
C GLU A 397 14.92 9.85 1.15
N MET A 398 14.43 10.08 -0.06
CA MET A 398 14.93 9.49 -1.30
C MET A 398 15.46 10.57 -2.23
N PHE A 399 16.70 10.38 -2.70
CA PHE A 399 17.41 11.29 -3.58
C PHE A 399 17.71 10.63 -4.93
N ASP A 400 17.59 11.39 -6.01
CA ASP A 400 18.03 11.03 -7.35
C ASP A 400 19.06 12.05 -7.81
N ASN A 401 20.30 11.62 -8.03
CA ASN A 401 21.43 12.48 -8.39
C ASN A 401 21.59 13.71 -7.46
N GLY A 402 21.44 13.49 -6.15
CA GLY A 402 21.53 14.53 -5.12
C GLY A 402 20.28 15.41 -4.96
N ARG A 403 19.27 15.26 -5.83
CA ARG A 403 17.99 15.97 -5.71
C ARG A 403 17.00 15.16 -4.87
N LEU A 404 16.39 15.77 -3.86
CA LEU A 404 15.31 15.14 -3.09
C LEU A 404 14.09 14.89 -4.00
N ILE A 405 13.68 13.63 -4.12
CA ILE A 405 12.53 13.21 -4.95
C ILE A 405 11.35 12.67 -4.15
N GLY A 406 11.52 12.34 -2.88
CA GLY A 406 10.43 11.87 -2.04
C GLY A 406 10.83 11.67 -0.59
N ARG A 407 9.82 11.57 0.26
CA ARG A 407 9.94 11.23 1.67
C ARG A 407 8.95 10.12 2.01
N PHE A 408 9.30 9.28 2.99
CA PHE A 408 8.37 8.27 3.43
C PHE A 408 8.60 7.79 4.86
N TYR A 409 7.53 7.23 5.44
CA TYR A 409 7.53 6.59 6.75
C TYR A 409 7.28 5.08 6.65
N PHE A 410 7.89 4.31 7.55
CA PHE A 410 7.56 2.92 7.82
C PHE A 410 6.96 2.81 9.22
N ASP A 411 5.67 2.52 9.29
CA ASP A 411 4.97 2.11 10.50
C ASP A 411 4.71 0.61 10.41
N SER A 412 5.74 -0.18 10.72
CA SER A 412 5.81 -1.60 10.33
C SER A 412 5.22 -2.57 11.35
N HIS A 413 5.07 -2.18 12.61
CA HIS A 413 4.81 -3.13 13.70
C HIS A 413 3.38 -3.02 14.28
N PRO A 414 2.78 -4.14 14.72
CA PRO A 414 1.46 -4.11 15.33
C PRO A 414 1.49 -3.39 16.68
N ARG A 415 0.39 -2.69 16.99
CA ARG A 415 0.12 -2.12 18.31
C ARG A 415 -1.39 -1.97 18.52
N PRO A 416 -1.89 -1.93 19.77
CA PRO A 416 -3.31 -1.75 20.05
C PRO A 416 -3.89 -0.51 19.34
N GLY A 417 -5.06 -0.68 18.72
CA GLY A 417 -5.78 0.40 18.04
C GLY A 417 -5.25 0.80 16.66
N LYS A 418 -4.09 0.28 16.22
CA LYS A 418 -3.57 0.49 14.86
C LYS A 418 -4.37 -0.33 13.85
N TYR A 419 -4.53 0.21 12.65
CA TYR A 419 -5.02 -0.50 11.48
C TYR A 419 -4.27 -1.83 11.27
N SER A 420 -5.02 -2.93 11.19
CA SER A 420 -4.46 -4.28 11.25
C SER A 420 -4.01 -4.82 9.90
N HIS A 421 -4.31 -4.18 8.77
CA HIS A 421 -3.84 -4.60 7.45
C HIS A 421 -2.57 -3.87 7.02
N ALA A 422 -2.04 -4.26 5.85
CA ALA A 422 -0.95 -3.57 5.17
C ALA A 422 -1.53 -2.58 4.15
N ASN A 423 -0.99 -1.36 4.10
CA ASN A 423 -1.39 -0.33 3.13
C ASN A 423 -0.32 0.76 2.96
N ALA A 424 -0.31 1.40 1.80
CA ALA A 424 0.46 2.59 1.48
C ALA A 424 -0.44 3.85 1.35
N ILE A 425 -0.20 4.86 2.18
CA ILE A 425 -0.90 6.15 2.16
C ILE A 425 -0.03 7.20 1.45
N SER A 426 -0.59 7.89 0.46
CA SER A 426 0.06 9.03 -0.21
C SER A 426 -0.28 10.33 0.52
N LEU A 427 0.47 10.66 1.57
CA LEU A 427 0.19 11.79 2.46
C LEU A 427 0.26 13.15 1.76
N ARG A 428 1.19 13.29 0.82
CA ARG A 428 1.27 14.43 -0.11
C ARG A 428 1.57 13.91 -1.49
N ASP A 429 0.70 14.22 -2.44
CA ASP A 429 0.98 13.92 -3.84
C ASP A 429 2.01 14.91 -4.39
N GLY A 430 3.02 14.36 -5.07
CA GLY A 430 4.10 15.14 -5.66
C GLY A 430 3.66 15.92 -6.89
N VAL A 431 4.22 17.11 -7.07
CA VAL A 431 4.02 17.96 -8.25
C VAL A 431 5.39 18.43 -8.71
N ALA A 432 5.71 18.22 -9.99
CA ALA A 432 7.02 18.48 -10.55
C ALA A 432 7.50 19.91 -10.25
N GLY A 433 8.67 20.02 -9.60
CA GLY A 433 9.29 21.31 -9.27
C GLY A 433 8.58 22.13 -8.19
N ARG A 434 7.53 21.58 -7.55
CA ARG A 434 6.69 22.31 -6.58
C ARG A 434 6.52 21.56 -5.26
N VAL A 435 6.15 20.27 -5.31
CA VAL A 435 5.85 19.46 -4.12
C VAL A 435 6.65 18.17 -4.13
N VAL A 436 7.43 17.95 -3.07
CA VAL A 436 8.07 16.65 -2.83
C VAL A 436 7.02 15.67 -2.30
N PRO A 437 6.80 14.51 -2.95
CA PRO A 437 5.83 13.53 -2.49
C PRO A 437 6.20 12.97 -1.11
N LEU A 438 5.17 12.72 -0.30
CA LEU A 438 5.29 12.11 1.02
C LEU A 438 4.37 10.90 1.12
N ALA A 439 4.89 9.76 1.55
CA ALA A 439 4.11 8.53 1.73
C ALA A 439 4.30 7.90 3.13
N ALA A 440 3.41 7.01 3.52
CA ALA A 440 3.57 6.17 4.70
C ALA A 440 3.13 4.74 4.41
N LEU A 441 3.93 3.76 4.85
CA LEU A 441 3.50 2.37 4.91
C LEU A 441 3.00 2.04 6.30
N VAL A 442 1.79 1.53 6.39
CA VAL A 442 1.19 1.01 7.62
C VAL A 442 1.10 -0.50 7.45
N MET A 443 1.84 -1.26 8.25
CA MET A 443 1.90 -2.73 8.19
C MET A 443 1.91 -3.34 9.59
N ASN A 444 1.84 -4.66 9.69
CA ASN A 444 1.79 -5.40 10.96
C ASN A 444 2.79 -6.57 10.98
N LEU A 445 4.04 -6.25 10.63
CA LEU A 445 5.17 -7.18 10.58
C LEU A 445 5.72 -7.43 12.00
N PRO A 446 6.19 -8.66 12.30
CA PRO A 446 6.80 -8.99 13.58
C PRO A 446 7.88 -7.99 13.99
N ALA A 447 7.84 -7.54 15.25
CA ALA A 447 8.80 -6.63 15.82
C ALA A 447 9.96 -7.38 16.48
N GLY A 448 11.14 -6.77 16.49
CA GLY A 448 12.34 -7.34 17.12
C GLY A 448 13.41 -7.75 16.11
N GLY A 449 14.42 -8.46 16.60
CA GLY A 449 15.53 -8.97 15.78
C GLY A 449 15.38 -10.47 15.49
N HIS A 450 16.46 -11.11 15.03
CA HIS A 450 16.50 -12.53 14.67
C HIS A 450 15.98 -13.49 15.76
N ALA A 451 16.07 -13.09 17.04
CA ALA A 451 15.65 -13.94 18.16
C ALA A 451 14.16 -13.82 18.51
N THR A 452 13.50 -12.73 18.10
CA THR A 452 12.17 -12.34 18.65
C THR A 452 11.17 -11.85 17.61
N GLY A 453 11.58 -11.58 16.36
CA GLY A 453 10.75 -10.94 15.34
C GLY A 453 11.05 -11.42 13.92
N LEU A 454 10.96 -12.73 13.68
CA LEU A 454 11.15 -13.30 12.35
C LEU A 454 9.88 -13.11 11.51
N MET A 455 10.03 -12.71 10.26
CA MET A 455 8.97 -12.58 9.26
C MET A 455 8.71 -13.91 8.56
N GLU A 456 7.46 -14.16 8.17
CA GLU A 456 7.14 -15.16 7.16
C GLU A 456 7.65 -14.75 5.78
N HIS A 457 7.78 -15.71 4.86
CA HIS A 457 8.00 -15.36 3.45
C HIS A 457 6.87 -14.45 2.92
N ASP A 458 5.62 -14.71 3.31
CA ASP A 458 4.47 -13.91 2.87
C ASP A 458 4.50 -12.48 3.44
N ASP A 459 5.11 -12.27 4.61
CA ASP A 459 5.37 -10.94 5.17
C ASP A 459 6.39 -10.18 4.32
N VAL A 460 7.43 -10.86 3.82
CA VAL A 460 8.43 -10.27 2.90
C VAL A 460 7.77 -9.84 1.59
N VAL A 461 6.93 -10.71 1.01
CA VAL A 461 6.16 -10.41 -0.20
C VAL A 461 5.22 -9.22 0.04
N THR A 462 4.56 -9.17 1.21
CA THR A 462 3.67 -8.06 1.59
C THR A 462 4.45 -6.75 1.70
N PHE A 463 5.61 -6.75 2.37
CA PHE A 463 6.43 -5.55 2.47
C PHE A 463 6.88 -5.05 1.09
N LEU A 464 7.33 -5.94 0.21
CA LEU A 464 7.68 -5.57 -1.16
C LEU A 464 6.49 -5.04 -1.97
N HIS A 465 5.30 -5.61 -1.78
CA HIS A 465 4.07 -5.13 -2.40
C HIS A 465 3.75 -3.69 -1.99
N GLU A 466 3.69 -3.42 -0.68
CA GLU A 466 3.39 -2.09 -0.16
C GLU A 466 4.48 -1.07 -0.52
N PHE A 467 5.75 -1.50 -0.47
CA PHE A 467 6.87 -0.66 -0.90
C PHE A 467 6.77 -0.32 -2.40
N GLY A 468 6.21 -1.21 -3.22
CA GLY A 468 5.86 -0.92 -4.62
C GLY A 468 4.91 0.27 -4.76
N HIS A 469 3.82 0.31 -3.98
CA HIS A 469 2.89 1.44 -3.97
C HIS A 469 3.57 2.74 -3.53
N LEU A 470 4.43 2.68 -2.52
CA LEU A 470 5.21 3.84 -2.07
C LEU A 470 6.14 4.37 -3.17
N LEU A 471 6.85 3.48 -3.87
CA LEU A 471 7.70 3.87 -5.00
C LEU A 471 6.86 4.49 -6.12
N HIS A 472 5.69 3.95 -6.40
CA HIS A 472 4.76 4.52 -7.37
C HIS A 472 4.33 5.94 -6.96
N THR A 473 4.06 6.19 -5.67
CA THR A 473 3.78 7.55 -5.18
C THR A 473 4.97 8.50 -5.38
N ILE A 474 6.20 8.06 -5.07
CA ILE A 474 7.40 8.90 -5.19
C ILE A 474 7.73 9.21 -6.65
N PHE A 475 7.90 8.18 -7.48
CA PHE A 475 8.26 8.36 -8.90
C PHE A 475 7.09 8.93 -9.71
N GLY A 476 5.85 8.61 -9.34
CA GLY A 476 4.64 9.19 -9.91
C GLY A 476 4.38 10.63 -9.46
N GLY A 477 5.14 11.16 -8.49
CA GLY A 477 5.05 12.55 -8.03
C GLY A 477 5.74 13.58 -8.93
N GLN A 478 6.18 13.19 -10.13
CA GLN A 478 6.83 14.08 -11.10
C GLN A 478 5.84 14.60 -12.17
N GLN A 479 4.54 14.61 -11.89
CA GLN A 479 3.50 15.11 -12.81
C GLN A 479 3.26 16.61 -12.65
N ARG A 480 2.70 17.24 -13.69
CA ARG A 480 2.32 18.65 -13.68
C ARG A 480 1.09 18.92 -12.80
N TRP A 481 0.11 18.04 -12.86
CA TRP A 481 -1.18 18.17 -12.19
C TRP A 481 -1.25 17.19 -11.03
N GLN A 482 -1.74 17.64 -9.87
CA GLN A 482 -1.91 16.74 -8.74
C GLN A 482 -2.90 15.62 -9.07
N GLY A 483 -3.99 15.94 -9.79
CA GLY A 483 -4.97 14.92 -10.20
C GLY A 483 -4.42 13.83 -11.15
N GLN A 484 -3.16 13.95 -11.58
CA GLN A 484 -2.44 12.94 -12.35
C GLN A 484 -1.28 12.30 -11.59
N ALA A 485 -0.88 12.87 -10.45
CA ALA A 485 0.22 12.39 -9.64
C ALA A 485 -0.12 11.09 -8.90
N ALA A 486 0.95 10.34 -8.55
CA ALA A 486 0.90 9.17 -7.69
C ALA A 486 -0.21 8.16 -8.08
N GLN A 487 -1.03 7.75 -7.12
CA GLN A 487 -2.12 6.80 -7.30
C GLN A 487 -3.35 7.41 -8.02
N GLY A 488 -3.28 8.61 -8.62
CA GLY A 488 -4.36 9.16 -9.47
C GLY A 488 -4.74 8.27 -10.68
N LEU A 489 -3.94 7.23 -10.96
CA LEU A 489 -4.23 6.12 -11.86
C LEU A 489 -5.12 5.00 -11.24
N ARG A 490 -5.65 5.19 -10.02
CA ARG A 490 -6.50 4.29 -9.21
C ARG A 490 -7.62 3.59 -9.98
N GLY A 491 -8.03 4.12 -11.13
CA GLY A 491 -9.00 3.46 -11.99
C GLY A 491 -8.47 2.25 -12.76
N ARG A 492 -7.22 2.26 -13.25
CA ARG A 492 -6.87 1.35 -14.37
C ARG A 492 -5.84 0.27 -14.05
N ARG A 493 -4.87 0.47 -13.17
CA ARG A 493 -3.69 -0.43 -13.11
C ARG A 493 -3.05 -0.61 -11.73
N GLN A 494 -3.80 -0.56 -10.64
CA GLN A 494 -3.18 -0.65 -9.30
C GLN A 494 -2.51 -2.00 -9.01
N ARG A 495 -2.81 -3.08 -9.75
CA ARG A 495 -2.22 -4.41 -9.48
C ARG A 495 -1.15 -4.88 -10.47
N GLN A 496 -0.89 -4.15 -11.57
CA GLN A 496 0.00 -4.63 -12.64
C GLN A 496 1.50 -4.42 -12.41
N PRO A 497 1.97 -3.28 -11.84
CA PRO A 497 3.40 -3.12 -11.56
C PRO A 497 3.91 -4.08 -10.47
N ASP A 498 3.07 -4.36 -9.47
CA ASP A 498 3.51 -5.00 -8.22
C ASP A 498 3.53 -6.53 -8.33
N SER A 499 2.56 -7.12 -9.03
CA SER A 499 2.53 -8.57 -9.29
C SER A 499 3.63 -9.02 -10.26
N ALA A 500 4.03 -8.15 -11.21
CA ALA A 500 5.16 -8.40 -12.09
C ALA A 500 6.53 -8.32 -11.37
N ARG A 501 6.59 -7.71 -10.18
CA ARG A 501 7.79 -7.62 -9.35
C ARG A 501 7.90 -8.79 -8.37
N ALA A 502 6.79 -9.15 -7.70
CA ALA A 502 6.70 -10.38 -6.89
C ALA A 502 6.96 -11.65 -7.73
N GLY A 503 6.53 -11.66 -9.00
CA GLY A 503 6.84 -12.76 -9.94
C GLY A 503 8.32 -12.90 -10.30
N ARG A 504 9.12 -11.81 -10.25
CA ARG A 504 10.57 -11.85 -10.54
C ARG A 504 11.40 -12.38 -9.36
N GLU A 505 10.86 -12.40 -8.15
CA GLU A 505 11.58 -12.92 -6.97
C GLU A 505 11.65 -14.45 -6.97
N ASN A 506 10.64 -15.11 -7.53
CA ASN A 506 10.73 -16.54 -7.86
C ASN A 506 11.82 -16.84 -8.91
N GLU A 507 12.21 -15.86 -9.75
CA GLU A 507 13.34 -15.99 -10.68
C GLU A 507 14.69 -15.62 -10.04
N GLN A 508 14.73 -14.76 -9.01
CA GLN A 508 15.98 -14.35 -8.35
C GLN A 508 16.58 -15.42 -7.42
N GLY A 509 15.85 -16.47 -7.07
CA GLY A 509 16.42 -17.70 -6.50
C GLY A 509 17.51 -18.32 -7.38
N ALA A 510 17.58 -17.98 -8.67
CA ALA A 510 18.63 -18.42 -9.59
C ALA A 510 19.96 -17.63 -9.46
N LEU A 511 19.98 -16.47 -8.78
CA LEU A 511 21.18 -15.64 -8.58
C LEU A 511 22.04 -16.05 -7.37
N LEU A 512 21.56 -16.99 -6.54
CA LEU A 512 22.33 -17.59 -5.45
C LEU A 512 23.16 -18.82 -5.87
N ARG A 513 23.23 -19.14 -7.17
CA ARG A 513 24.12 -20.21 -7.67
C ARG A 513 25.54 -19.68 -7.93
N PRO A 514 26.59 -20.25 -7.32
CA PRO A 514 27.96 -20.00 -7.78
C PRO A 514 28.10 -20.53 -9.21
N ARG A 515 28.39 -19.64 -10.15
CA ARG A 515 28.65 -19.98 -11.56
C ARG A 515 30.02 -20.63 -11.71
N HIS A 516 30.05 -21.96 -11.79
CA HIS A 516 30.99 -22.80 -12.56
C HIS A 516 30.36 -24.21 -12.56
N GLY A 517 30.24 -25.04 -13.60
CA GLY A 517 30.60 -25.06 -15.01
C GLY A 517 30.51 -26.54 -15.45
N ARG A 518 29.65 -26.85 -16.43
CA ARG A 518 29.51 -28.12 -17.20
C ARG A 518 28.92 -29.38 -16.53
N HIS A 519 28.05 -30.03 -17.30
CA HIS A 519 27.30 -31.27 -17.02
C HIS A 519 28.16 -32.54 -16.95
N ALA A 520 27.85 -33.43 -16.00
CA ALA A 520 27.94 -34.90 -16.09
C ALA A 520 26.97 -35.54 -15.06
N PRO A 521 26.40 -36.74 -15.30
CA PRO A 521 25.24 -37.25 -14.56
C PRO A 521 25.60 -37.90 -13.22
N ALA A 522 24.61 -37.93 -12.33
CA ALA A 522 24.68 -38.33 -10.93
C ALA A 522 25.07 -39.80 -10.69
N ARG A 523 25.87 -40.02 -9.63
CA ARG A 523 25.84 -41.20 -8.75
C ARG A 523 26.20 -40.80 -7.30
N PRO A 524 25.68 -41.51 -6.28
CA PRO A 524 25.58 -41.00 -4.91
C PRO A 524 26.77 -41.43 -4.03
N LEU A 525 27.23 -40.55 -3.13
CA LEU A 525 28.09 -40.89 -1.99
C LEU A 525 27.67 -39.96 -0.83
N GLN A 526 26.98 -40.51 0.17
CA GLN A 526 27.55 -41.02 1.43
C GLN A 526 28.18 -39.93 2.29
N CYS A 527 27.46 -39.62 3.37
CA CYS A 527 27.90 -38.83 4.51
C CYS A 527 29.22 -39.34 5.09
N LEU A 528 30.12 -38.42 5.46
CA LEU A 528 31.01 -38.62 6.60
C LEU A 528 31.46 -37.26 7.16
N ALA A 529 31.23 -37.12 8.46
CA ALA A 529 31.56 -35.98 9.30
C ALA A 529 33.08 -35.75 9.39
N ALA A 530 33.50 -34.49 9.53
CA ALA A 530 34.89 -34.11 9.76
C ALA A 530 35.13 -33.74 11.23
N LEU A 531 36.15 -34.37 11.83
CA LEU A 531 36.90 -33.93 13.01
C LEU A 531 38.28 -33.35 12.56
N PRO A 532 38.99 -32.56 13.39
CA PRO A 532 39.95 -31.51 12.96
C PRO A 532 41.41 -32.02 12.75
N PRO A 533 42.37 -31.15 12.32
CA PRO A 533 43.46 -31.54 11.41
C PRO A 533 44.77 -31.95 12.11
N ARG A 534 45.63 -32.65 11.35
CA ARG A 534 47.08 -32.76 11.64
C ARG A 534 47.93 -32.46 10.40
N LEU A 535 49.06 -31.81 10.69
CA LEU A 535 50.10 -31.26 9.80
C LEU A 535 51.01 -32.33 9.16
N GLY A 536 51.57 -32.03 7.99
CA GLY A 536 52.86 -32.59 7.52
C GLY A 536 52.88 -33.19 6.09
N PRO A 537 54.03 -33.26 5.40
CA PRO A 537 54.25 -32.56 4.12
C PRO A 537 54.68 -33.44 2.92
N GLY A 538 54.62 -32.92 1.68
CA GLY A 538 55.39 -33.47 0.53
C GLY A 538 54.83 -33.24 -0.88
N ARG A 539 55.58 -32.47 -1.70
CA ARG A 539 55.45 -32.13 -3.15
C ARG A 539 55.69 -33.33 -4.11
N PRO A 540 55.71 -33.21 -5.48
CA PRO A 540 55.22 -32.17 -6.43
C PRO A 540 54.52 -32.66 -7.75
N ARG A 541 54.00 -31.65 -8.47
CA ARG A 541 53.53 -31.49 -9.88
C ARG A 541 54.11 -32.38 -11.01
N ARG A 542 53.24 -32.75 -11.98
CA ARG A 542 53.50 -32.93 -13.45
C ARG A 542 52.24 -32.54 -14.25
N ARG A 543 52.23 -31.41 -14.97
CA ARG A 543 52.41 -31.20 -16.44
C ARG A 543 51.55 -32.10 -17.36
N LEU A 544 50.57 -31.46 -18.01
CA LEU A 544 49.82 -31.89 -19.20
C LEU A 544 50.67 -31.78 -20.48
N PRO A 545 50.42 -32.60 -21.51
CA PRO A 545 50.78 -32.29 -22.89
C PRO A 545 49.59 -31.74 -23.70
N ARG A 546 49.91 -30.75 -24.55
CA ARG A 546 49.14 -30.31 -25.72
C ARG A 546 49.49 -31.19 -26.92
N LEU A 547 48.66 -31.15 -27.98
CA LEU A 547 48.95 -31.04 -29.43
C LEU A 547 47.63 -31.36 -30.23
N PRO A 548 47.51 -31.19 -31.58
CA PRO A 548 47.37 -29.90 -32.29
C PRO A 548 46.40 -29.93 -33.53
N GLY A 549 46.31 -28.80 -34.26
CA GLY A 549 46.05 -28.73 -35.73
C GLY A 549 44.59 -28.54 -36.19
N ALA A 550 44.17 -27.35 -36.68
CA ALA A 550 44.30 -26.78 -38.05
C ALA A 550 43.29 -27.42 -39.04
N ILE A 551 42.53 -26.77 -39.94
CA ILE A 551 42.75 -25.77 -41.02
C ILE A 551 41.32 -25.30 -41.48
N ARG A 552 40.89 -24.01 -41.48
CA ARG A 552 40.74 -22.99 -42.58
C ARG A 552 40.04 -23.43 -43.91
N PRO A 553 39.55 -22.53 -44.81
CA PRO A 553 38.80 -21.24 -44.70
C PRO A 553 37.75 -20.95 -45.85
N HIS A 554 37.10 -19.75 -45.80
CA HIS A 554 36.74 -18.81 -46.92
C HIS A 554 35.28 -18.65 -47.49
N PRO A 555 34.91 -17.46 -48.09
CA PRO A 555 33.73 -16.63 -47.73
C PRO A 555 32.92 -16.09 -48.99
N PRO A 556 32.61 -14.77 -49.20
CA PRO A 556 31.75 -13.77 -48.52
C PRO A 556 30.62 -13.18 -49.44
N ILE A 557 29.63 -12.42 -48.92
CA ILE A 557 29.01 -11.28 -49.65
C ILE A 557 28.65 -10.13 -48.68
N ALA A 558 29.05 -8.90 -49.05
CA ALA A 558 28.73 -7.60 -48.45
C ALA A 558 27.61 -6.89 -49.26
N ARG A 559 26.79 -5.95 -48.75
CA ARG A 559 27.09 -4.51 -48.53
C ARG A 559 25.80 -3.79 -48.08
N GLY A 560 25.94 -2.72 -47.28
CA GLY A 560 24.91 -1.67 -47.14
C GLY A 560 25.05 -0.81 -45.87
N ARG A 561 25.78 0.33 -45.94
CA ARG A 561 26.03 1.32 -44.86
C ARG A 561 24.86 2.32 -44.72
N LYS A 562 24.53 2.85 -43.52
CA LYS A 562 24.96 4.15 -42.89
C LYS A 562 23.95 4.51 -41.74
N PRO A 563 24.11 5.55 -40.89
CA PRO A 563 25.00 5.60 -39.71
C PRO A 563 24.30 6.11 -38.40
N GLY A 564 24.99 6.02 -37.27
CA GLY A 564 24.85 7.00 -36.17
C GLY A 564 24.06 6.57 -34.93
N GLN A 565 24.60 5.66 -34.12
CA GLN A 565 24.24 5.55 -32.70
C GLN A 565 25.46 5.80 -31.82
N LEU A 566 25.26 6.70 -30.86
CA LEU A 566 26.21 7.09 -29.82
C LEU A 566 26.69 5.86 -29.02
N ARG A 567 28.00 5.79 -28.80
CA ARG A 567 28.64 4.82 -27.89
C ARG A 567 28.32 5.17 -26.43
N PRO A 568 28.04 4.19 -25.54
CA PRO A 568 28.17 4.38 -24.11
C PRO A 568 29.63 4.14 -23.66
N PRO A 569 30.15 4.85 -22.64
CA PRO A 569 31.42 4.48 -22.04
C PRO A 569 31.20 3.31 -21.05
N HIS A 570 31.90 2.21 -21.30
CA HIS A 570 32.16 1.19 -20.29
C HIS A 570 33.03 1.77 -19.19
N ARG A 571 32.56 1.75 -17.93
CA ARG A 571 33.40 1.58 -16.73
C ARG A 571 32.49 1.23 -15.53
N LEU A 572 33.06 0.44 -14.61
CA LEU A 572 32.53 -0.04 -13.32
C LEU A 572 31.69 -1.33 -13.35
N LEU A 573 32.39 -2.45 -13.39
CA LEU A 573 31.92 -3.72 -12.81
C LEU A 573 33.00 -4.24 -11.84
N ARG A 574 33.00 -3.75 -10.59
CA ARG A 574 33.72 -4.39 -9.48
C ARG A 574 33.32 -3.84 -8.10
N VAL A 575 32.08 -4.07 -7.67
CA VAL A 575 31.74 -4.06 -6.23
C VAL A 575 30.63 -5.07 -6.01
N LEU A 576 30.99 -6.28 -5.58
CA LEU A 576 30.16 -7.21 -4.82
C LEU A 576 31.04 -8.42 -4.50
N LEU A 577 31.25 -8.64 -3.20
CA LEU A 577 32.11 -9.60 -2.50
C LEU A 577 33.27 -8.91 -1.82
N HIS A 578 33.00 -8.29 -0.67
CA HIS A 578 33.87 -8.24 0.53
C HIS A 578 32.97 -7.78 1.69
N LEU A 579 32.34 -8.74 2.36
CA LEU A 579 31.90 -8.58 3.75
C LEU A 579 32.97 -9.28 4.60
N PRO A 580 33.58 -8.61 5.60
CA PRO A 580 34.48 -9.28 6.53
C PRO A 580 33.65 -10.19 7.45
N LEU A 581 34.14 -11.43 7.61
CA LEU A 581 33.72 -12.34 8.66
C LEU A 581 34.13 -11.71 9.99
N VAL A 582 33.14 -11.49 10.87
CA VAL A 582 33.39 -11.16 12.28
C VAL A 582 33.82 -12.47 12.96
N GLU A 583 35.12 -12.62 13.19
CA GLU A 583 35.65 -13.57 14.16
C GLU A 583 35.36 -13.02 15.56
N GLY A 584 34.55 -13.76 16.33
CA GLY A 584 34.37 -13.52 17.75
C GLY A 584 35.55 -14.10 18.50
N ASP A 585 36.26 -13.26 19.24
CA ASP A 585 37.22 -13.68 20.27
C ASP A 585 36.56 -13.55 21.65
N ARG A 586 36.40 -14.73 22.28
CA ARG A 586 36.12 -15.04 23.70
C ARG A 586 34.82 -14.59 24.36
#